data_AF-A0A6J2XUJ2-F1
#
_entry.id   AF-A0A6J2XUJ2-F1
#
_cell.length_a   1.000
_cell.length_b   1.000
_cell.length_c   1.000
_cell.angle_alpha   90.00
_cell.angle_beta   90.00
_cell.angle_gamma   90.00
#
_symmetry.space_group_name_H-M   'P 1'
#
loop_
_entity.id
_entity.type
_entity.pdbx_description
1 polymer ?
#
loop_
_entity_poly.entity_id
_entity_poly.type
_entity_poly.pdbx_seq_one_letter_code
_entity_poly.pdbx_strand_id
1 'polypeptide(L)'
;MCLKLGQNDVVVVDALSNLIFQSGLSEAYKIFNTLKNNKAIQQIIVVLHKDLVEGDSNKTCMFFENLSTLCISVEPKFMSHNKRLQYIYKKSGGKVIQDIEEYKFEGDSLITSKISKPDTSRLLEDAVPKEINPENLSTFKIGLTDEEKLSRERVVLPYLPNANMNEPEDGKIFYNLDKLDDWDEEDPDDDLDV
;
A
#
# COMPACT_ATOMS: atom_id res chain seq x y z
N MET A 1 -13.00 -35.31 30.02
CA MET A 1 -13.11 -34.43 31.21
C MET A 1 -13.61 -33.08 30.71
N CYS A 2 -14.91 -32.78 30.84
CA CYS A 2 -15.46 -31.51 30.36
C CYS A 2 -15.19 -30.44 31.42
N LEU A 3 -14.18 -29.62 31.18
CA LEU A 3 -13.98 -28.38 31.94
C LEU A 3 -15.20 -27.50 31.70
N LYS A 4 -15.94 -27.20 32.78
CA LYS A 4 -17.00 -26.19 32.73
C LYS A 4 -16.31 -24.84 32.67
N LEU A 5 -16.50 -24.12 31.57
CA LEU A 5 -15.99 -22.76 31.41
C LEU A 5 -16.67 -21.85 32.42
N GLY A 6 -15.87 -21.20 33.26
CA GLY A 6 -16.28 -20.15 34.17
C GLY A 6 -16.56 -18.83 33.45
N GLN A 7 -17.06 -17.85 34.19
CA GLN A 7 -17.30 -16.51 33.67
C GLN A 7 -15.96 -15.74 33.69
N ASN A 8 -15.51 -15.26 32.52
CA ASN A 8 -14.22 -14.60 32.26
C ASN A 8 -13.01 -15.54 32.10
N ASP A 9 -13.19 -16.70 31.50
CA ASP A 9 -12.07 -17.61 31.25
C ASP A 9 -11.18 -17.12 30.09
N VAL A 10 -9.88 -17.37 30.22
CA VAL A 10 -8.89 -17.19 29.15
C VAL A 10 -8.56 -18.55 28.56
N VAL A 11 -8.81 -18.73 27.27
CA VAL A 11 -8.51 -19.96 26.55
C VAL A 11 -7.18 -19.80 25.83
N VAL A 12 -6.22 -20.65 26.16
CA VAL A 12 -4.91 -20.69 25.49
C VAL A 12 -4.81 -21.97 24.68
N VAL A 13 -4.53 -21.84 23.38
CA VAL A 13 -4.29 -22.94 22.45
C VAL A 13 -2.83 -22.88 22.03
N ASP A 14 -2.08 -23.90 22.42
CA ASP A 14 -0.63 -24.02 22.23
C ASP A 14 -0.23 -24.29 20.77
N ALA A 15 -1.02 -25.07 20.03
CA ALA A 15 -0.68 -25.49 18.69
C ALA A 15 -1.91 -25.55 17.78
N LEU A 16 -2.24 -24.42 17.15
CA LEU A 16 -3.32 -24.34 16.16
C LEU A 16 -3.05 -25.21 14.92
N SER A 17 -1.79 -25.35 14.54
CA SER A 17 -1.36 -26.19 13.41
C SER A 17 -1.87 -27.63 13.56
N ASN A 18 -1.78 -28.20 14.76
CA ASN A 18 -2.25 -29.56 15.04
C ASN A 18 -3.77 -29.69 14.87
N LEU A 19 -4.54 -28.70 15.32
CA LEU A 19 -5.99 -28.70 15.16
C LEU A 19 -6.39 -28.61 13.69
N ILE A 20 -5.70 -27.77 12.91
CA ILE A 20 -5.92 -27.64 11.46
C ILE A 20 -5.56 -28.96 10.76
N PHE A 21 -4.45 -29.59 11.14
CA PHE A 21 -4.03 -30.86 10.57
C PHE A 21 -5.04 -31.99 10.84
N GLN A 22 -5.57 -32.06 12.07
CA GLN A 22 -6.50 -33.14 12.47
C GLN A 22 -7.93 -32.93 11.99
N SER A 23 -8.46 -31.71 12.06
CA SER A 23 -9.89 -31.41 11.82
C SER A 23 -10.14 -30.68 10.50
N GLY A 24 -9.08 -30.18 9.85
CA GLY A 24 -9.18 -29.31 8.69
C GLY A 24 -9.40 -27.83 9.06
N LEU A 25 -9.09 -26.95 8.10
CA LEU A 25 -9.16 -25.50 8.27
C LEU A 25 -10.59 -24.99 8.57
N SER A 26 -11.59 -25.54 7.87
CA SER A 26 -12.99 -25.10 8.01
C SER A 26 -13.54 -25.39 9.41
N GLU A 27 -13.31 -26.60 9.93
CA GLU A 27 -13.77 -26.97 11.27
C GLU A 27 -13.01 -26.22 12.36
N ALA A 28 -11.69 -26.06 12.21
CA ALA A 28 -10.90 -25.22 13.12
C ALA A 28 -11.47 -23.79 13.18
N TYR A 29 -11.76 -23.17 12.03
CA TYR A 29 -12.34 -21.83 11.98
C TYR A 29 -13.71 -21.75 12.66
N LYS A 30 -14.59 -22.74 12.46
CA LYS A 30 -15.90 -22.82 13.14
C LYS A 30 -15.76 -22.94 14.65
N ILE A 31 -14.80 -23.72 15.13
CA ILE A 31 -14.51 -23.86 16.57
C ILE A 31 -14.16 -22.49 17.16
N PHE A 32 -13.22 -21.76 16.55
CA PHE A 32 -12.84 -20.44 17.06
C PHE A 32 -13.94 -19.39 16.93
N ASN A 33 -14.77 -19.45 15.88
CA ASN A 33 -15.93 -18.59 15.77
C ASN A 33 -16.96 -18.88 16.88
N THR A 34 -17.17 -20.16 17.22
CA THR A 34 -18.03 -20.57 18.35
C THR A 34 -17.48 -20.06 19.68
N LEU A 35 -16.17 -20.22 19.90
CA LEU A 35 -15.50 -19.74 21.12
C LEU A 35 -15.58 -18.21 21.25
N LYS A 36 -15.34 -17.48 20.16
CA LYS A 36 -15.44 -16.01 20.12
C LYS A 36 -16.82 -15.49 20.50
N ASN A 37 -17.88 -16.19 20.09
CA ASN A 37 -19.25 -15.81 20.37
C ASN A 37 -19.73 -16.25 21.77
N ASN A 38 -18.91 -17.00 22.50
CA ASN A 38 -19.23 -17.45 23.84
C ASN A 38 -18.94 -16.34 24.87
N LYS A 39 -19.99 -15.82 25.51
CA LYS A 39 -19.90 -14.74 26.52
C LYS A 39 -19.11 -15.12 27.78
N ALA A 40 -18.88 -16.42 28.02
CA ALA A 40 -18.08 -16.88 29.15
C ALA A 40 -16.58 -16.62 28.96
N ILE A 41 -16.11 -16.54 27.71
CA ILE A 41 -14.69 -16.43 27.37
C ILE A 41 -14.32 -14.96 27.22
N GLN A 42 -13.35 -14.50 28.01
CA GLN A 42 -12.86 -13.13 27.93
C GLN A 42 -11.81 -12.97 26.83
N GLN A 43 -10.91 -13.93 26.71
CA GLN A 43 -9.78 -13.84 25.78
C GLN A 43 -9.41 -15.22 25.24
N ILE A 44 -9.01 -15.25 23.97
CA ILE A 44 -8.49 -16.44 23.30
C ILE A 44 -7.09 -16.11 22.81
N ILE A 45 -6.10 -16.89 23.22
CA ILE A 45 -4.70 -16.77 22.81
C ILE A 45 -4.34 -18.03 22.06
N VAL A 46 -3.78 -17.87 20.87
CA VAL A 46 -3.50 -18.99 19.98
C VAL A 46 -2.11 -18.84 19.40
N VAL A 47 -1.33 -19.92 19.43
CA VAL A 47 -0.02 -19.99 18.79
C VAL A 47 -0.14 -20.81 17.50
N LEU A 48 0.32 -20.20 16.40
CA LEU A 48 0.34 -20.81 15.07
C LEU A 48 1.79 -20.95 14.59
N HIS A 49 2.21 -22.19 14.43
CA HIS A 49 3.49 -22.57 13.84
C HIS A 49 3.33 -22.63 12.31
N LYS A 50 3.83 -21.62 11.60
CA LYS A 50 3.67 -21.45 10.14
C LYS A 50 4.35 -22.56 9.32
N ASP A 51 5.40 -23.15 9.87
CA ASP A 51 6.15 -24.28 9.33
C ASP A 51 5.38 -25.61 9.33
N LEU A 52 4.40 -25.75 10.23
CA LEU A 52 3.56 -26.95 10.35
C LEU A 52 2.23 -26.85 9.57
N VAL A 53 2.00 -25.75 8.85
CA VAL A 53 0.78 -25.57 8.04
C VAL A 53 1.03 -26.16 6.66
N GLU A 54 0.41 -27.30 6.37
CA GLU A 54 0.44 -27.91 5.04
C GLU A 54 -0.39 -27.10 4.02
N GLY A 55 0.09 -27.02 2.78
CA GLY A 55 -0.60 -26.34 1.67
C GLY A 55 -0.32 -24.83 1.60
N ASP A 56 -1.32 -24.04 1.19
CA ASP A 56 -1.23 -22.57 1.08
C ASP A 56 -1.23 -21.92 2.47
N SER A 57 -0.08 -21.96 3.15
CA SER A 57 0.12 -21.39 4.49
C SER A 57 -0.35 -19.93 4.61
N ASN A 58 -0.19 -19.15 3.55
CA ASN A 58 -0.68 -17.77 3.46
C ASN A 58 -2.20 -17.65 3.61
N LYS A 59 -2.97 -18.52 2.94
CA LYS A 59 -4.44 -18.49 3.03
C LYS A 59 -4.90 -18.78 4.46
N THR A 60 -4.32 -19.81 5.07
CA THR A 60 -4.57 -20.17 6.47
C THR A 60 -4.27 -19.01 7.41
N CYS A 61 -3.11 -18.36 7.26
CA CYS A 61 -2.76 -17.19 8.07
C CYS A 61 -3.78 -16.06 7.90
N MET A 62 -4.19 -15.74 6.66
CA MET A 62 -5.17 -14.68 6.40
C MET A 62 -6.52 -14.93 7.08
N PHE A 63 -7.02 -16.17 7.13
CA PHE A 63 -8.28 -16.48 7.81
C PHE A 63 -8.21 -16.16 9.31
N PHE A 64 -7.15 -16.61 9.98
CA PHE A 64 -7.00 -16.38 11.42
C PHE A 64 -6.61 -14.94 11.75
N GLU A 65 -5.82 -14.29 10.89
CA GLU A 65 -5.56 -12.86 10.98
C GLU A 65 -6.86 -12.06 10.91
N ASN A 66 -7.76 -12.38 9.98
CA ASN A 66 -9.07 -11.74 9.86
C ASN A 66 -9.96 -11.93 11.10
N LEU A 67 -9.94 -13.13 11.69
CA LEU A 67 -10.70 -13.43 12.90
C LEU A 67 -10.14 -12.72 14.15
N SER A 68 -8.83 -12.58 14.22
CA SER A 68 -8.10 -12.03 15.37
C SER A 68 -8.23 -10.51 15.51
N THR A 69 -8.17 -10.04 16.75
CA THR A 69 -8.05 -8.63 17.11
C THR A 69 -6.59 -8.17 17.17
N LEU A 70 -5.69 -9.06 17.57
CA LEU A 70 -4.25 -8.86 17.63
C LEU A 70 -3.55 -10.09 17.04
N CYS A 71 -2.71 -9.86 16.04
CA CYS A 71 -1.80 -10.87 15.50
C CYS A 71 -0.37 -10.41 15.74
N ILE A 72 0.48 -11.29 16.24
CA ILE A 72 1.91 -11.03 16.47
C ILE A 72 2.70 -12.07 15.70
N SER A 73 3.56 -11.63 14.79
CA SER A 73 4.48 -12.46 14.03
C SER A 73 5.91 -12.17 14.49
N VAL A 74 6.58 -13.17 15.03
CA VAL A 74 7.97 -13.07 15.48
C VAL A 74 8.89 -13.37 14.29
N GLU A 75 9.85 -12.48 14.02
CA GLU A 75 10.83 -12.71 12.95
C GLU A 75 11.90 -13.72 13.40
N PRO A 76 12.35 -14.61 12.51
CA PRO A 76 13.39 -15.56 12.83
C PRO A 76 14.76 -14.86 12.93
N LYS A 77 15.61 -15.34 13.84
CA LYS A 77 16.92 -14.73 14.16
C LYS A 77 17.91 -14.65 12.99
N PHE A 78 17.72 -15.44 11.92
CA PHE A 78 18.60 -15.37 10.75
C PHE A 78 18.31 -14.16 9.85
N MET A 79 17.15 -13.52 10.02
CA MET A 79 16.70 -12.44 9.14
C MET A 79 17.18 -11.06 9.62
N SER A 80 17.48 -10.91 10.92
CA SER A 80 17.98 -9.66 11.50
C SER A 80 18.90 -9.92 12.69
N HIS A 81 19.90 -9.06 12.88
CA HIS A 81 20.75 -9.09 14.07
C HIS A 81 19.97 -8.77 15.36
N ASN A 82 18.88 -8.00 15.25
CA ASN A 82 18.02 -7.65 16.37
C ASN A 82 16.75 -8.52 16.38
N LYS A 83 16.25 -8.86 17.57
CA LYS A 83 14.99 -9.60 17.73
C LYS A 83 13.83 -8.67 17.43
N ARG A 84 13.07 -8.97 16.37
CA ARG A 84 11.97 -8.16 15.86
C ARG A 84 10.66 -8.92 15.90
N LEU A 85 9.58 -8.20 16.16
CA LEU A 85 8.22 -8.67 16.01
C LEU A 85 7.44 -7.67 15.17
N GLN A 86 6.56 -8.19 14.32
CA GLN A 86 5.56 -7.41 13.62
C GLN A 86 4.22 -7.72 14.26
N TYR A 87 3.38 -6.70 14.46
CA TYR A 87 2.02 -6.92 14.95
C TYR A 87 0.99 -6.20 14.10
N ILE A 88 -0.21 -6.77 14.06
CA ILE A 88 -1.41 -6.20 13.47
C ILE A 88 -2.46 -6.11 14.57
N TYR A 89 -2.91 -4.91 14.89
CA TYR A 89 -3.92 -4.65 15.92
C TYR A 89 -5.14 -3.94 15.34
N LYS A 90 -6.31 -4.54 15.52
CA LYS A 90 -7.61 -4.01 15.09
C LYS A 90 -8.31 -3.36 16.28
N LYS A 91 -8.43 -2.04 16.25
CA LYS A 91 -9.15 -1.28 17.27
C LYS A 91 -10.67 -1.49 17.13
N SER A 92 -11.40 -1.26 18.22
CA SER A 92 -12.86 -1.30 18.24
C SER A 92 -13.52 -0.33 17.25
N GLY A 93 -12.85 0.78 16.92
CA GLY A 93 -13.29 1.74 15.90
C GLY A 93 -12.92 1.37 14.46
N GLY A 94 -12.57 0.12 14.18
CA GLY A 94 -12.24 -0.38 12.82
C GLY A 94 -10.84 -0.01 12.32
N LYS A 95 -10.15 0.96 12.94
CA LYS A 95 -8.76 1.30 12.60
C LYS A 95 -7.84 0.10 12.83
N VAL A 96 -7.08 -0.26 11.80
CA VAL A 96 -6.04 -1.28 11.86
C VAL A 96 -4.67 -0.61 12.00
N ILE A 97 -3.87 -1.07 12.95
CA ILE A 97 -2.50 -0.60 13.19
C ILE A 97 -1.56 -1.75 12.86
N GLN A 98 -0.57 -1.49 12.01
CA GLN A 98 0.49 -2.43 11.68
C GLN A 98 1.84 -1.79 11.93
N ASP A 99 2.63 -2.39 12.80
CA ASP A 99 3.92 -1.83 13.22
C ASP A 99 4.95 -2.93 13.47
N ILE A 100 6.22 -2.53 13.56
CA ILE A 100 7.36 -3.41 13.82
C ILE A 100 8.07 -2.90 15.08
N GLU A 101 8.27 -3.79 16.05
CA GLU A 101 8.96 -3.50 17.30
C GLU A 101 10.18 -4.40 17.46
N GLU A 102 11.26 -3.85 17.98
CA GLU A 102 12.35 -4.64 18.55
C GLU A 102 12.02 -5.00 19.99
N TYR A 103 12.31 -6.23 20.37
CA TYR A 103 12.05 -6.72 21.73
C TYR A 103 13.31 -7.30 22.37
N LYS A 104 13.50 -7.01 23.65
CA LYS A 104 14.60 -7.51 24.47
C LYS A 104 14.04 -7.99 25.80
N PHE A 105 14.67 -9.01 26.36
CA PHE A 105 14.38 -9.48 27.70
C PHE A 105 15.50 -8.99 28.62
N GLU A 106 15.14 -8.20 29.63
CA GLU A 106 16.02 -7.85 30.75
C GLU A 106 15.56 -8.66 31.97
N GLY A 107 16.22 -9.78 32.22
CA GLY A 107 15.77 -10.75 33.22
C GLY A 107 14.42 -11.35 32.83
N ASP A 108 13.39 -11.12 33.66
CA ASP A 108 12.01 -11.59 33.45
C ASP A 108 11.11 -10.53 32.79
N SER A 109 11.63 -9.33 32.54
CA SER A 109 10.88 -8.22 31.95
C SER A 109 11.06 -8.15 30.44
N LEU A 110 9.94 -8.09 29.71
CA LEU A 110 9.91 -7.82 28.27
C LEU A 110 9.93 -6.31 28.02
N ILE A 111 10.95 -5.83 27.32
CA ILE A 111 11.07 -4.44 26.88
C ILE A 111 10.87 -4.41 25.37
N THR A 112 9.95 -3.56 24.88
CA THR A 112 9.73 -3.35 23.45
C THR A 112 10.01 -1.90 23.06
N SER A 113 10.58 -1.72 21.87
CA SER A 113 10.86 -0.41 21.28
C SER A 113 10.40 -0.38 19.83
N LYS A 114 9.56 0.61 19.48
CA LYS A 114 9.09 0.81 18.11
C LYS A 114 10.24 1.14 17.19
N ILE A 115 10.31 0.45 16.05
CA ILE A 115 11.24 0.82 14.98
C ILE A 115 10.56 1.94 14.21
N SER A 116 11.12 3.15 14.28
CA SER A 116 10.70 4.20 13.36
C SER A 116 11.04 3.72 11.95
N LYS A 117 10.01 3.41 11.14
CA LYS A 117 10.21 3.32 9.69
C LYS A 117 10.77 4.68 9.26
N PRO A 118 11.89 4.74 8.52
CA PRO A 118 12.26 5.99 7.90
C PRO A 118 11.11 6.40 6.96
N ASP A 119 10.70 7.66 7.01
CA ASP A 119 9.71 8.22 6.10
C ASP A 119 10.19 7.96 4.66
N THR A 120 9.50 7.07 3.94
CA THR A 120 9.84 6.75 2.56
C THR A 120 9.73 7.97 1.66
N SER A 121 8.87 8.93 2.03
CA SER A 121 8.75 10.26 1.44
C SER A 121 10.05 11.08 1.54
N ARG A 122 10.70 11.10 2.71
CA ARG A 122 11.98 11.83 2.90
C ARG A 122 13.16 11.16 2.19
N LEU A 123 13.17 9.83 2.11
CA LEU A 123 14.20 9.09 1.38
C LEU A 123 14.09 9.27 -0.14
N LEU A 124 12.86 9.48 -0.65
CA LEU A 124 12.64 9.81 -2.06
C LEU A 124 13.06 11.26 -2.36
N GLU A 125 12.75 12.22 -1.48
CA GLU A 125 13.21 13.61 -1.63
C GLU A 125 14.75 13.73 -1.67
N ASP A 126 15.47 12.92 -0.89
CA ASP A 126 16.94 12.89 -0.90
C ASP A 126 17.53 12.12 -2.10
N ALA A 127 16.74 11.27 -2.76
CA ALA A 127 17.16 10.46 -3.90
C ALA A 127 16.80 11.06 -5.27
N VAL A 128 15.95 12.09 -5.32
CA VAL A 128 15.65 12.85 -6.55
C VAL A 128 16.74 13.92 -6.73
N PRO A 129 17.57 13.85 -7.80
CA PRO A 129 18.49 14.92 -8.12
C PRO A 129 17.71 16.22 -8.31
N LYS A 130 18.11 17.29 -7.61
CA LYS A 130 17.35 18.54 -7.46
C LYS A 130 17.18 19.39 -8.73
N GLU A 131 17.60 18.91 -9.89
CA GLU A 131 17.41 19.53 -11.19
C GLU A 131 17.52 18.44 -12.25
N ILE A 132 16.40 17.82 -12.59
CA ILE A 132 16.36 16.92 -13.74
C ILE A 132 15.92 17.74 -14.94
N ASN A 133 16.87 18.07 -15.82
CA ASN A 133 16.56 18.76 -17.07
C ASN A 133 15.80 17.77 -17.99
N PRO A 134 14.52 18.00 -18.34
CA PRO A 134 13.70 17.02 -19.06
C PRO A 134 14.26 16.66 -20.44
N GLU A 135 15.13 17.49 -21.03
CA GLU A 135 15.84 17.17 -22.27
C GLU A 135 16.77 15.96 -22.15
N ASN A 136 17.29 15.66 -20.95
CA ASN A 136 18.23 14.57 -20.72
C ASN A 136 17.57 13.25 -20.30
N LEU A 137 16.25 13.25 -20.05
CA LEU A 137 15.50 12.07 -19.60
C LEU A 137 14.88 11.26 -20.75
N SER A 138 14.69 11.88 -21.91
CA SER A 138 14.01 11.26 -23.04
C SER A 138 15.01 10.66 -24.03
N THR A 139 14.72 9.46 -24.56
CA THR A 139 15.46 8.89 -25.70
C THR A 139 15.21 9.69 -27.00
N PHE A 140 14.21 10.58 -26.99
CA PHE A 140 13.87 11.46 -28.09
C PHE A 140 14.10 12.93 -27.71
N LYS A 141 14.75 13.67 -28.58
CA LYS A 141 15.05 15.09 -28.39
C LYS A 141 13.75 15.91 -28.47
N ILE A 142 13.33 16.49 -27.34
CA ILE A 142 12.09 17.28 -27.24
C ILE A 142 12.33 18.73 -27.71
N GLY A 143 13.50 19.30 -27.41
CA GLY A 143 13.87 20.66 -27.81
C GLY A 143 14.39 20.77 -29.25
N LEU A 144 14.08 21.88 -29.92
CA LEU A 144 14.69 22.24 -31.20
C LEU A 144 16.03 22.95 -30.95
N THR A 145 17.07 22.59 -31.71
CA THR A 145 18.31 23.39 -31.77
C THR A 145 18.04 24.75 -32.44
N ASP A 146 18.92 25.71 -32.22
CA ASP A 146 18.78 27.05 -32.79
C ASP A 146 18.72 27.02 -34.32
N GLU A 147 19.44 26.10 -34.96
CA GLU A 147 19.36 25.87 -36.42
C GLU A 147 18.00 25.33 -36.86
N GLU A 148 17.41 24.41 -36.10
CA GLU A 148 16.08 23.85 -36.35
C GLU A 148 14.99 24.91 -36.15
N LYS A 149 15.12 25.77 -35.14
CA LYS A 149 14.23 26.92 -34.91
C LYS A 149 14.26 27.91 -36.07
N LEU A 150 15.46 28.30 -36.50
CA LEU A 150 15.65 29.20 -37.65
C LEU A 150 15.15 28.60 -38.96
N SER A 151 15.19 27.27 -39.09
CA SER A 151 14.64 26.57 -40.24
C SER A 151 13.12 26.58 -40.21
N ARG A 152 12.50 26.25 -39.06
CA ARG A 152 11.05 26.33 -38.85
C ARG A 152 10.49 27.73 -39.15
N GLU A 153 11.16 28.77 -38.69
CA GLU A 153 10.72 30.17 -38.90
C GLU A 153 10.82 30.60 -40.38
N ARG A 154 11.72 29.99 -41.15
CA ARG A 154 11.87 30.25 -42.59
C ARG A 154 10.91 29.45 -43.47
N VAL A 155 10.21 28.46 -42.91
CA VAL A 155 9.21 27.68 -43.66
C VAL A 155 7.99 28.55 -43.89
N VAL A 156 7.76 28.93 -45.14
CA VAL A 156 6.53 29.61 -45.58
C VAL A 156 5.43 28.56 -45.70
N LEU A 157 4.38 28.69 -44.89
CA LEU A 157 3.24 27.78 -44.91
C LEU A 157 2.31 28.12 -46.09
N PRO A 158 1.99 27.18 -47.00
CA PRO A 158 1.36 27.49 -48.30
C PRO A 158 -0.03 28.13 -48.22
N TYR A 159 -0.72 27.96 -47.08
CA TYR A 159 -2.13 28.33 -46.91
C TYR A 159 -2.36 29.33 -45.77
N LEU A 160 -1.29 29.79 -45.11
CA LEU A 160 -1.39 30.85 -44.12
C LEU A 160 -1.09 32.20 -44.78
N PRO A 161 -1.87 33.25 -44.49
CA PRO A 161 -1.66 34.55 -45.09
C PRO A 161 -0.29 35.10 -44.66
N ASN A 162 0.61 35.27 -45.63
CA ASN A 162 1.88 35.93 -45.41
C ASN A 162 1.62 37.42 -45.18
N ALA A 163 2.22 38.01 -44.16
CA ALA A 163 2.07 39.44 -43.81
C ALA A 163 2.42 40.43 -44.95
N ASN A 164 3.00 39.95 -46.05
CA ASN A 164 3.40 40.73 -47.22
C ASN A 164 2.57 40.46 -48.48
N MET A 165 1.51 39.64 -48.40
CA MET A 165 0.55 39.44 -49.49
C MET A 165 -0.68 40.30 -49.20
N ASN A 166 -0.97 41.28 -50.07
CA ASN A 166 -2.25 41.98 -50.06
C ASN A 166 -3.36 40.94 -50.28
N GLU A 167 -4.06 40.56 -49.22
CA GLU A 167 -5.08 39.52 -49.23
C GLU A 167 -6.24 39.91 -50.17
N PRO A 168 -6.72 39.01 -51.05
CA PRO A 168 -8.06 39.15 -51.61
C PRO A 168 -9.08 38.96 -50.47
N GLU A 169 -10.08 39.83 -50.43
CA GLU A 169 -11.06 40.02 -49.34
C GLU A 169 -11.99 38.80 -49.08
N ASP A 170 -11.89 37.75 -49.89
CA ASP A 170 -12.84 36.64 -49.91
C ASP A 170 -12.16 35.34 -49.44
N GLY A 171 -12.38 34.96 -48.17
CA GLY A 171 -11.79 33.76 -47.57
C GLY A 171 -11.31 33.89 -46.11
N LYS A 172 -11.56 35.02 -45.43
CA LYS A 172 -11.26 35.15 -43.99
C LYS A 172 -12.19 34.29 -43.16
N ILE A 173 -11.65 33.22 -42.59
CA ILE A 173 -12.33 32.41 -41.57
C ILE A 173 -12.19 33.16 -40.24
N PHE A 174 -13.26 33.85 -39.84
CA PHE A 174 -13.36 34.41 -38.49
C PHE A 174 -13.84 33.31 -37.55
N TYR A 175 -12.94 32.79 -36.73
CA TYR A 175 -13.31 31.91 -35.64
C TYR A 175 -13.82 32.78 -34.48
N ASN A 176 -15.13 32.73 -34.22
CA ASN A 176 -15.71 33.27 -33.00
C ASN A 176 -15.66 32.15 -31.96
N LEU A 177 -14.97 32.38 -30.84
CA LEU A 177 -15.06 31.50 -29.68
C LEU A 177 -16.49 31.57 -29.16
N ASP A 178 -17.30 30.57 -29.48
CA ASP A 178 -18.60 30.39 -28.84
C ASP A 178 -18.35 29.77 -27.45
N LYS A 179 -19.11 30.19 -26.43
CA LYS A 179 -18.91 29.80 -25.01
C LYS A 179 -19.02 28.29 -24.72
N LEU A 180 -19.26 27.48 -25.75
CA LEU A 180 -19.40 26.03 -25.69
C LEU A 180 -18.15 25.30 -26.20
N ASP A 181 -17.18 26.00 -26.79
CA ASP A 181 -15.93 25.41 -27.33
C ASP A 181 -14.72 25.68 -26.43
N ASP A 182 -14.92 26.52 -25.41
CA ASP A 182 -14.03 26.69 -24.28
C ASP A 182 -14.67 25.95 -23.09
N TRP A 183 -14.02 24.85 -22.67
CA TRP A 183 -14.14 24.17 -21.37
C TRP A 183 -14.95 22.85 -21.34
N ASP A 184 -14.33 21.75 -21.78
CA ASP A 184 -14.40 20.53 -20.98
C ASP A 184 -13.59 20.82 -19.71
N GLU A 185 -14.28 21.34 -18.70
CA GLU A 185 -13.77 21.83 -17.41
C GLU A 185 -13.32 20.67 -16.48
N GLU A 186 -13.36 19.43 -16.96
CA GLU A 186 -12.92 18.25 -16.23
C GLU A 186 -11.51 17.91 -16.71
N ASP A 187 -10.51 18.60 -16.16
CA ASP A 187 -9.10 18.26 -16.35
C ASP A 187 -8.91 16.81 -15.86
N PRO A 188 -8.69 15.83 -16.75
CA PRO A 188 -8.68 14.41 -16.40
C PRO A 188 -7.44 14.01 -15.57
N ASP A 189 -6.58 14.98 -15.25
CA ASP A 189 -5.40 14.84 -14.42
C ASP A 189 -5.63 15.35 -12.97
N ASP A 190 -6.79 15.93 -12.64
CA ASP A 190 -7.07 16.54 -11.32
C ASP A 190 -7.28 15.50 -10.19
N ASP A 191 -7.40 14.21 -10.54
CA ASP A 191 -7.39 13.06 -9.64
C ASP A 191 -6.07 12.24 -9.68
N LEU A 192 -5.04 12.73 -10.38
CA LEU A 192 -3.70 12.12 -10.40
C LEU A 192 -2.78 12.76 -9.36
N ASP A 193 -2.77 12.21 -8.15
CA ASP A 193 -1.69 12.45 -7.17
C ASP A 193 -0.40 11.73 -7.63
N VAL A 194 0.43 12.39 -8.46
CA VAL A 194 1.80 11.97 -8.83
C VAL A 194 2.89 12.85 -8.20
#